data_AF-A0AAW2IVQ3-F1
#
_entry.id   AF-A0AAW2IVQ3-F1
#
_cell.length_a   1.000
_cell.length_b   1.000
_cell.length_c   1.000
_cell.angle_alpha   90.00
_cell.angle_beta   90.00
_cell.angle_gamma   90.00
#
_symmetry.space_group_name_H-M   'P 1'
#
loop_
_entity.id
_entity.type
_entity.pdbx_description
1 polymer ?
#
loop_
_entity_poly.entity_id
_entity_poly.type
_entity_poly.pdbx_seq_one_letter_code
_entity_poly.pdbx_strand_id
1 'polypeptide(L)'
;MLNDCVVAWKSFDQDTTADSTINAEYIVVSEAAKETVWMKNYIQELGVVPSIAEPVVIFCDNNRAIAQAKEERSHHRSKNILRRYHLLREMVGKGDVRMDRVSSIENTVDLLT
;
A
#
# COMPACT_ATOMS: atom_id res chain seq x y z
N MET A 1 0.59 -11.50 1.46
CA MET A 1 0.87 -12.94 1.64
C MET A 1 0.48 -13.33 3.05
N LEU A 2 0.01 -14.55 3.27
CA LEU A 2 -0.23 -15.12 4.60
C LEU A 2 0.53 -16.44 4.65
N ASN A 3 1.51 -16.56 5.55
CA ASN A 3 2.40 -17.73 5.65
C ASN A 3 3.05 -18.09 4.29
N ASP A 4 3.68 -17.09 3.65
CA ASP A 4 4.35 -17.21 2.34
C ASP A 4 3.46 -17.62 1.15
N CYS A 5 2.14 -17.71 1.36
CA CYS A 5 1.16 -17.90 0.30
C CYS A 5 0.56 -16.57 -0.17
N VAL A 6 0.42 -16.39 -1.48
CA VAL A 6 -0.33 -15.27 -2.07
C VAL A 6 -1.81 -15.47 -1.76
N VAL A 7 -2.40 -14.51 -1.02
CA VAL A 7 -3.81 -14.56 -0.62
C VAL A 7 -4.70 -13.76 -1.57
N ALA A 8 -4.16 -12.70 -2.14
CA ALA A 8 -4.85 -11.84 -3.09
C ALA A 8 -3.83 -11.23 -4.05
N TRP A 9 -4.25 -11.10 -5.30
CA TRP A 9 -3.53 -10.42 -6.36
C TRP A 9 -4.51 -9.47 -7.05
N LYS A 10 -4.06 -8.25 -7.36
CA LYS A 10 -4.87 -7.27 -8.08
C LYS A 10 -4.02 -6.51 -9.08
N SER A 11 -4.33 -6.65 -10.36
CA SER A 11 -3.92 -5.75 -11.42
C SER A 11 -5.13 -4.93 -11.86
N PHE A 12 -4.93 -3.64 -12.15
CA PHE A 12 -5.98 -2.81 -12.72
C PHE A 12 -5.35 -1.74 -13.61
N ASP A 13 -5.95 -1.51 -14.78
CA ASP A 13 -5.62 -0.34 -15.58
C ASP A 13 -6.07 0.91 -14.84
N GLN A 14 -5.15 1.86 -14.66
CA GLN A 14 -5.44 3.07 -13.93
C GLN A 14 -6.44 3.95 -14.68
N ASP A 15 -7.68 4.02 -14.19
CA ASP A 15 -8.70 4.98 -14.66
C ASP A 15 -8.25 6.45 -14.49
N THR A 16 -7.28 6.70 -13.61
CA THR A 16 -6.70 8.02 -13.39
C THR A 16 -5.34 8.09 -14.06
N THR A 17 -5.15 9.03 -14.99
CA THR A 17 -3.83 9.32 -15.56
C THR A 17 -2.87 9.70 -14.45
N ALA A 18 -1.96 8.79 -14.09
CA ALA A 18 -0.86 9.10 -13.23
C ALA A 18 0.17 9.87 -14.05
N ASP A 19 0.38 11.15 -13.74
CA ASP A 19 1.34 12.01 -14.45
C ASP A 19 2.81 11.53 -14.30
N SER A 20 3.06 10.48 -13.51
CA SER A 20 4.36 9.83 -13.35
C SER A 20 4.22 8.40 -12.84
N THR A 21 5.21 7.54 -13.10
CA THR A 21 5.32 6.18 -12.55
C THR A 21 5.22 6.16 -11.03
N ILE A 22 5.77 7.18 -10.35
CA ILE A 22 5.70 7.33 -8.89
C ILE A 22 4.26 7.50 -8.43
N ASN A 23 3.48 8.34 -9.13
CA ASN A 23 2.06 8.51 -8.81
C ASN A 23 1.30 7.21 -9.07
N ALA A 24 1.66 6.45 -10.12
CA ALA A 24 1.02 5.20 -10.46
C ALA A 24 1.20 4.16 -9.34
N GLU A 25 2.44 3.88 -8.93
CA GLU A 25 2.70 2.96 -7.83
C GLU A 25 2.08 3.43 -6.51
N TYR A 26 2.08 4.75 -6.26
CA TYR A 26 1.44 5.28 -5.06
C TYR A 26 -0.06 4.99 -5.02
N ILE A 27 -0.74 5.05 -6.17
CA ILE A 27 -2.14 4.64 -6.28
C ILE A 27 -2.26 3.15 -5.92
N VAL A 28 -1.44 2.29 -6.53
CA VAL A 28 -1.46 0.84 -6.29
C VAL A 28 -1.25 0.52 -4.80
N VAL A 29 -0.21 1.09 -4.18
CA VAL A 29 0.08 0.93 -2.75
C VAL A 29 -1.07 1.46 -1.90
N SER A 30 -1.65 2.60 -2.24
CA SER A 30 -2.76 3.18 -1.49
C SER A 30 -4.02 2.31 -1.54
N GLU A 31 -4.33 1.69 -2.68
CA GLU A 31 -5.46 0.76 -2.77
C GLU A 31 -5.18 -0.55 -2.02
N ALA A 32 -3.97 -1.11 -2.16
CA ALA A 32 -3.55 -2.30 -1.41
C ALA A 32 -3.62 -2.07 0.11
N ALA A 33 -3.25 -0.88 0.59
CA ALA A 33 -3.35 -0.51 2.00
C ALA A 33 -4.79 -0.50 2.49
N LYS A 34 -5.72 0.11 1.74
CA LYS A 34 -7.15 0.12 2.11
C LYS A 34 -7.71 -1.30 2.18
N GLU A 35 -7.44 -2.12 1.17
CA GLU A 35 -7.95 -3.49 1.11
C GLU A 35 -7.40 -4.32 2.27
N THR A 36 -6.11 -4.18 2.59
CA THR A 36 -5.51 -5.01 3.64
C THR A 36 -5.90 -4.56 5.04
N VAL A 37 -6.05 -3.24 5.28
CA VAL A 37 -6.62 -2.73 6.54
C VAL A 37 -8.07 -3.17 6.69
N TRP A 38 -8.86 -3.13 5.62
CA TRP A 38 -10.24 -3.65 5.64
C TRP A 38 -10.28 -5.14 5.97
N MET A 39 -9.43 -5.97 5.35
CA MET A 39 -9.33 -7.39 5.66
C MET A 39 -8.90 -7.64 7.12
N LYS A 40 -7.93 -6.88 7.64
CA LYS A 40 -7.50 -6.96 9.05
C LYS A 40 -8.68 -6.71 9.99
N ASN A 41 -9.43 -5.63 9.77
CA ASN A 41 -10.59 -5.30 10.58
C ASN A 41 -11.68 -6.37 10.49
N TYR A 42 -11.95 -6.87 9.27
CA TYR A 42 -12.93 -7.93 9.05
C TYR A 42 -12.57 -9.22 9.82
N ILE A 43 -11.31 -9.64 9.78
CA ILE A 43 -10.83 -10.82 10.53
C ILE A 43 -10.95 -10.60 12.05
N GLN A 44 -10.65 -9.39 12.54
CA GLN A 44 -10.82 -9.05 13.94
C GLN A 44 -12.29 -9.11 14.38
N GLU A 45 -13.20 -8.60 13.56
CA GLU A 45 -14.65 -8.66 13.82
C GLU A 45 -15.20 -10.09 13.85
N LEU A 46 -14.64 -10.99 13.02
CA LEU A 46 -14.99 -12.41 13.04
C LEU A 46 -14.58 -13.14 14.34
N GLY A 47 -13.71 -12.55 15.16
CA GLY A 47 -13.28 -13.13 16.44
C GLY A 47 -12.44 -14.41 16.34
N VAL A 48 -11.99 -14.75 15.12
CA VAL A 48 -11.22 -15.98 14.84
C VAL A 48 -9.74 -15.89 15.25
N VAL A 49 -9.22 -14.68 15.47
CA VAL A 49 -7.86 -14.41 15.95
C VAL A 49 -7.93 -13.44 17.14
N PRO A 50 -7.19 -13.66 18.25
CA PRO A 50 -7.24 -12.87 19.49
C PRO A 50 -6.62 -11.44 19.38
N SER A 51 -7.05 -10.67 18.39
CA SER A 51 -6.53 -9.38 17.95
C SER A 51 -5.25 -9.45 17.10
N ILE A 52 -5.18 -8.59 16.09
CA ILE A 52 -4.01 -8.42 15.23
C ILE A 52 -3.31 -7.13 15.67
N ALA A 53 -2.34 -7.26 16.57
CA ALA A 53 -1.60 -6.12 17.13
C ALA A 53 -0.60 -5.51 16.13
N GLU A 54 0.01 -6.34 15.29
CA GLU A 54 1.05 -5.90 14.36
C GLU A 54 0.48 -5.13 13.15
N PRO A 55 1.22 -4.15 12.62
CA PRO A 55 0.89 -3.49 11.36
C PRO A 55 0.91 -4.49 10.21
N VAL A 56 0.07 -4.24 9.22
CA VAL A 56 0.15 -4.94 7.93
C VAL A 56 1.38 -4.45 7.18
N VAL A 57 2.27 -5.37 6.78
CA VAL A 57 3.43 -5.04 5.94
C VAL A 57 3.00 -4.97 4.47
N ILE A 58 3.25 -3.82 3.84
CA ILE A 58 3.10 -3.63 2.39
C ILE A 58 4.49 -3.49 1.79
N PHE A 59 4.77 -4.35 0.83
CA PHE A 59 6.03 -4.34 0.08
C PHE A 59 5.90 -3.44 -1.15
N CYS A 60 6.88 -2.55 -1.32
CA CYS A 60 7.01 -1.67 -2.49
C CYS A 60 8.46 -1.65 -2.94
N ASP A 61 8.70 -1.68 -4.24
CA ASP A 61 10.03 -1.65 -4.86
C ASP A 61 10.54 -0.22 -5.10
N ASN A 62 9.64 0.76 -5.22
CA ASN A 62 10.01 2.16 -5.42
C ASN A 62 10.26 2.95 -4.13
N ASN A 63 11.55 3.22 -3.90
CA ASN A 63 12.03 4.05 -2.79
C ASN A 63 11.38 5.44 -2.72
N ARG A 64 10.98 6.02 -3.86
CA ARG A 64 10.33 7.35 -3.89
C ARG A 64 8.91 7.28 -3.37
N ALA A 65 8.16 6.22 -3.69
CA ALA A 65 6.83 6.00 -3.14
C ALA A 65 6.90 5.79 -1.61
N ILE A 66 7.85 4.97 -1.15
CA ILE A 66 8.13 4.76 0.29
C ILE A 66 8.49 6.09 0.97
N ALA A 67 9.41 6.87 0.40
CA ALA A 67 9.83 8.15 0.96
C ALA A 67 8.66 9.15 1.04
N GLN A 68 7.80 9.19 0.03
CA GLN A 68 6.65 10.10 0.04
C GLN A 68 5.54 9.66 0.98
N ALA A 69 5.40 8.37 1.28
CA ALA A 69 4.56 7.90 2.36
C ALA A 69 5.11 8.32 3.74
N LYS A 70 6.42 8.56 3.88
CA LYS A 70 7.07 8.95 5.13
C LYS A 70 7.28 10.47 5.29
N GLU A 71 7.50 11.22 4.21
CA GLU A 71 7.92 12.64 4.23
C GLU A 71 7.09 13.53 3.30
N GLU A 72 6.66 14.71 3.78
CA GLU A 72 5.97 15.73 2.97
C GLU A 72 6.94 16.49 2.06
N ARG A 73 7.03 16.06 0.80
CA ARG A 73 7.66 16.85 -0.25
C ARG A 73 6.60 17.52 -1.12
N SER A 74 6.59 18.84 -1.07
CA SER A 74 5.69 19.69 -1.85
C SER A 74 6.10 19.67 -3.32
N HIS A 75 5.32 18.94 -4.12
CA HIS A 75 5.31 19.05 -5.58
C HIS A 75 3.86 19.29 -6.01
N HIS A 76 3.67 20.03 -7.11
CA HIS A 76 2.35 20.24 -7.68
C HIS A 76 1.74 18.87 -8.07
N ARG A 77 0.63 18.52 -7.43
CA ARG A 77 -0.03 17.22 -7.55
C ARG A 77 -1.53 17.41 -7.66
N SER A 78 -2.17 16.59 -8.49
CA SER A 78 -3.63 16.54 -8.60
C SER A 78 -4.31 16.26 -7.26
N LYS A 79 -5.47 16.88 -6.98
CA LYS A 79 -6.19 16.69 -5.69
C LYS A 79 -6.44 15.21 -5.34
N ASN A 80 -6.73 14.38 -6.35
CA ASN A 80 -6.98 12.95 -6.16
C ASN A 80 -5.76 12.21 -5.60
N ILE A 81 -4.56 12.51 -6.11
CA ILE A 81 -3.34 11.87 -5.60
C ILE A 81 -3.00 12.39 -4.19
N LEU A 82 -3.18 13.68 -3.91
CA LEU A 82 -2.97 14.26 -2.58
C LEU A 82 -3.85 13.58 -1.51
N ARG A 83 -5.13 13.32 -1.82
CA ARG A 83 -6.01 12.60 -0.89
C ARG A 83 -5.49 11.20 -0.57
N ARG A 84 -4.98 10.47 -1.57
CA ARG A 84 -4.34 9.16 -1.37
C ARG A 84 -3.08 9.29 -0.51
N TYR A 85 -2.29 10.36 -0.70
CA TYR A 85 -1.12 10.63 0.13
C TYR A 85 -1.47 10.74 1.61
N HIS A 86 -2.44 11.59 1.93
CA HIS A 86 -2.87 11.80 3.31
C HIS A 86 -3.43 10.52 3.94
N LEU A 87 -4.23 9.74 3.21
CA LEU A 87 -4.82 8.52 3.74
C LEU A 87 -3.76 7.47 4.11
N LEU A 88 -2.82 7.20 3.20
CA LEU A 88 -1.78 6.19 3.46
C LEU A 88 -0.88 6.62 4.62
N ARG A 89 -0.57 7.91 4.73
CA ARG A 89 0.15 8.47 5.89
C ARG A 89 -0.59 8.30 7.19
N GLU A 90 -1.89 8.53 7.19
CA GLU A 90 -2.71 8.33 8.37
C GLU A 90 -2.67 6.87 8.84
N MET A 91 -2.78 5.91 7.90
CA MET A 91 -2.67 4.48 8.19
C MET A 91 -1.28 4.10 8.74
N VAL A 92 -0.21 4.66 8.16
CA VAL A 92 1.15 4.46 8.67
C VAL A 92 1.34 5.08 10.04
N GLY A 93 0.84 6.30 10.25
CA GLY A 93 0.93 7.01 11.53
C GLY A 93 0.14 6.36 12.66
N LYS A 94 -0.98 5.70 12.36
CA LYS A 94 -1.75 4.87 13.30
C LYS A 94 -1.09 3.53 13.63
N GLY A 95 -0.10 3.11 12.83
CA GLY A 95 0.47 1.77 12.94
C GLY A 95 -0.42 0.68 12.35
N ASP A 96 -1.39 1.02 11.49
CA ASP A 96 -2.21 0.04 10.78
C ASP A 96 -1.40 -0.63 9.67
N VAL A 97 -0.49 0.14 9.05
CA VAL A 97 0.32 -0.27 7.91
C VAL A 97 1.80 0.07 8.14
N ARG A 98 2.69 -0.83 7.76
CA ARG A 98 4.13 -0.60 7.66
C ARG A 98 4.56 -0.79 6.21
N MET A 99 5.28 0.19 5.66
CA MET A 99 5.84 0.09 4.31
C MET A 99 7.29 -0.37 4.36
N ASP A 100 7.54 -1.54 3.79
CA ASP A 100 8.87 -2.13 3.65
C ASP A 100 9.27 -2.21 2.18
N ARG A 101 10.58 -2.13 1.95
CA ARG A 101 11.14 -2.27 0.61
C ARG A 101 11.24 -3.75 0.25
N VAL A 102 10.82 -4.12 -0.95
CA VAL A 102 11.24 -5.39 -1.57
C VAL A 102 12.26 -5.10 -2.66
N SER A 103 13.26 -5.97 -2.82
CA SER A 103 14.17 -5.84 -3.95
C SER A 103 13.41 -6.16 -5.24
N SER A 104 13.65 -5.43 -6.33
CA SER A 104 13.00 -5.68 -7.63
C SER A 104 13.28 -7.10 -8.15
N ILE A 105 14.38 -7.73 -7.71
CA ILE A 105 14.75 -9.12 -8.04
C ILE A 105 13.87 -10.15 -7.30
N GLU A 106 13.38 -9.81 -6.11
CA GLU A 106 12.48 -10.64 -5.31
C GLU A 106 11.00 -10.28 -5.50
N ASN A 107 10.73 -9.23 -6.27
CA ASN A 107 9.38 -8.79 -6.62
C ASN A 107 8.77 -9.73 -7.68
N THR A 108 8.41 -10.94 -7.27
CA THR A 108 7.68 -11.93 -8.11
C THR A 108 6.35 -11.37 -8.66
N VAL A 109 5.92 -10.23 -8.12
CA VAL A 109 4.79 -9.39 -8.52
C VAL A 109 5.04 -8.69 -9.88
N ASP A 110 6.26 -8.31 -10.23
CA ASP A 110 6.54 -7.64 -11.52
C ASP A 110 6.19 -8.53 -12.73
N LEU A 111 6.27 -9.85 -12.58
CA LEU A 111 5.88 -10.81 -13.62
C LEU A 111 4.36 -10.86 -13.87
N LEU A 112 3.57 -10.32 -12.94
CA LEU A 112 2.11 -10.41 -12.91
C LEU A 112 1.43 -9.03 -13.05
N THR A 113 2.23 -7.97 -13.22
CA THR A 113 1.79 -6.59 -13.47
C THR A 113 1.53 -6.38 -14.96
#